data_AF-A0A6P8QPY1-F1
#
_entry.id   AF-A0A6P8QPY1-F1
#
_cell.length_a   1.000
_cell.length_b   1.000
_cell.length_c   1.000
_cell.angle_alpha   90.00
_cell.angle_beta   90.00
_cell.angle_gamma   90.00
#
_symmetry.space_group_name_H-M   'P 1'
#
loop_
_entity.id
_entity.type
_entity.pdbx_description
1 polymer ?
#
loop_
_entity_poly.entity_id
_entity_poly.type
_entity_poly.pdbx_seq_one_letter_code
_entity_poly.pdbx_strand_id
1 'polypeptide(L)'
;MKQHRPSGTQQRKIKKAKGEAIESISGSMLKYVMLSASHKGNEEDSEEVQAGTSEIPVVETQDSDDPELKEDSESSSISTDTEEENLIDSKSQHQQHKNNSGEERDASKDQEFEEIAYGILLYCDIAAWPVPVPDDLRVNLVKKGSEPFQNKNGPFSASQREGKKSKGFSRHLTTSWFYKSLPKGEKVLRTWMVYSKSKNCLFCFCCRLFADSETKAGTSVFVTGFKNWWKLNPKVPEHERSEQHLFCLEQWKTLARGLELHKTIDRIHEVEMDKERKYWRDILHRVLDVIMFLAKQNLPFRGHREDMLSTNKGNFLELIELLSNYNPILKEHFVKIKHAIPSESRLSSYLSPKIQNEFIHLLRNYVKEKIVADIKKAKYFGILFDSTPDVSYTDQMCEVIRYVYIEDDNVEIKESFLGFFPISGKSAAELTEQILKQLDSDGLDINLCRGQGYDNAATMAGIHGGVQAKIKEINPKALFVPCANHSLNLCGVHSFGSVSSYVTFFGALEKVYSFFSVSTHRWEML
;
A
#
# COMPACT_ATOMS: atom_id res chain seq x y z
N MET A 1 -9.54 40.62 -22.34
CA MET A 1 -8.70 39.57 -22.98
C MET A 1 -9.54 38.32 -23.23
N LYS A 2 -9.71 37.89 -24.49
CA LYS A 2 -10.45 36.65 -24.83
C LYS A 2 -9.59 35.43 -24.46
N GLN A 3 -10.07 34.57 -23.58
CA GLN A 3 -9.42 33.27 -23.29
C GLN A 3 -9.53 32.35 -24.51
N HIS A 4 -8.39 31.91 -25.04
CA HIS A 4 -8.33 30.98 -26.16
C HIS A 4 -8.59 29.55 -25.64
N ARG A 5 -9.74 28.96 -25.98
CA ARG A 5 -10.02 27.55 -25.68
C ARG A 5 -9.14 26.64 -26.56
N PRO A 6 -8.51 25.59 -25.99
CA PRO A 6 -7.73 24.62 -26.77
C PRO A 6 -8.65 23.78 -27.66
N SER A 7 -8.14 23.37 -28.83
CA SER A 7 -8.92 22.60 -29.80
C SER A 7 -9.25 21.19 -29.28
N GLY A 8 -10.30 20.56 -29.82
CA GLY A 8 -10.69 19.19 -29.41
C GLY A 8 -9.57 18.17 -29.56
N THR A 9 -8.64 18.37 -30.50
CA THR A 9 -7.45 17.52 -30.67
C THR A 9 -6.44 17.69 -29.54
N GLN A 10 -6.23 18.93 -29.06
CA GLN A 10 -5.37 19.20 -27.90
C GLN A 10 -5.95 18.61 -26.61
N GLN A 11 -7.28 18.67 -26.42
CA GLN A 11 -7.94 18.06 -25.26
C GLN A 11 -7.78 16.53 -25.24
N ARG A 12 -7.83 15.88 -26.40
CA ARG A 12 -7.58 14.43 -26.52
C ARG A 12 -6.13 14.06 -26.22
N LYS A 13 -5.14 14.84 -26.70
CA LYS A 13 -3.72 14.65 -26.36
C LYS A 13 -3.48 14.83 -24.84
N ILE A 14 -4.10 15.82 -24.21
CA ILE A 14 -4.01 16.04 -22.75
C ILE A 14 -4.63 14.88 -21.95
N LYS A 15 -5.77 14.33 -22.41
CA LYS A 15 -6.43 13.18 -21.75
C LYS A 15 -5.59 11.90 -21.86
N LYS A 16 -4.97 11.65 -23.02
CA LYS A 16 -4.08 10.49 -23.25
C LYS A 16 -2.83 10.58 -22.37
N ALA A 17 -2.17 11.74 -22.33
CA ALA A 17 -0.99 11.96 -21.48
C ALA A 17 -1.31 11.82 -19.98
N LYS A 18 -2.51 12.23 -19.53
CA LYS A 18 -2.96 12.01 -18.15
C LYS A 18 -3.20 10.52 -17.84
N GLY A 19 -3.73 9.74 -18.77
CA GLY A 19 -3.93 8.30 -18.61
C GLY A 19 -2.61 7.54 -18.49
N GLU A 20 -1.67 7.79 -19.40
CA GLU A 20 -0.33 7.18 -19.40
C GLU A 20 0.48 7.56 -18.16
N ALA A 21 0.34 8.80 -17.67
CA ALA A 21 0.93 9.22 -16.41
C ALA A 21 0.37 8.41 -15.23
N ILE A 22 -0.95 8.24 -15.13
CA ILE A 22 -1.61 7.49 -14.03
C ILE A 22 -1.19 6.01 -14.02
N GLU A 23 -1.11 5.37 -15.18
CA GLU A 23 -0.66 3.97 -15.28
C GLU A 23 0.82 3.80 -14.88
N SER A 24 1.69 4.77 -15.22
CA SER A 24 3.11 4.71 -14.85
C SER A 24 3.40 4.82 -13.35
N ILE A 25 2.41 5.20 -12.52
CA ILE A 25 2.58 5.47 -11.08
C ILE A 25 1.97 4.37 -10.20
N SER A 26 1.13 3.52 -10.78
CA SER A 26 0.46 2.41 -10.09
C SER A 26 1.48 1.48 -9.42
N GLY A 27 1.40 1.35 -8.10
CA GLY A 27 2.25 0.46 -7.31
C GLY A 27 3.56 1.05 -6.77
N SER A 28 3.86 2.32 -7.03
CA SER A 28 5.10 2.96 -6.55
C SER A 28 5.19 3.09 -5.02
N MET A 29 4.05 3.26 -4.32
CA MET A 29 3.98 3.31 -2.85
C MET A 29 3.97 1.93 -2.17
N LEU A 30 3.60 0.85 -2.87
CA LEU A 30 3.53 -0.50 -2.29
C LEU A 30 4.90 -1.02 -1.81
N LYS A 31 6.00 -0.45 -2.34
CA LYS A 31 7.38 -0.76 -1.93
C LYS A 31 7.70 -0.32 -0.49
N TYR A 32 6.91 0.59 0.09
CA TYR A 32 7.16 1.17 1.40
C TYR A 32 6.14 0.78 2.48
N VAL A 33 5.12 -0.01 2.13
CA VAL A 33 3.96 -0.32 2.99
C VAL A 33 3.89 -1.80 3.41
N MET A 34 4.81 -2.67 2.96
CA MET A 34 4.83 -4.05 3.46
C MET A 34 5.26 -4.12 4.93
N LEU A 35 4.27 -4.32 5.81
CA LEU A 35 4.45 -4.80 7.17
C LEU A 35 4.26 -6.32 7.16
N SER A 36 5.33 -7.00 7.54
CA SER A 36 5.33 -8.38 7.99
C SER A 36 4.40 -8.56 9.19
N ALA A 37 3.57 -9.59 9.13
CA ALA A 37 2.66 -9.98 10.19
C ALA A 37 3.43 -10.48 11.44
N SER A 38 2.81 -10.22 12.60
CA SER A 38 2.95 -10.85 13.93
C SER A 38 3.56 -9.96 15.05
N HIS A 39 2.70 -9.44 15.93
CA HIS A 39 2.58 -9.91 17.33
C HIS A 39 1.46 -9.19 18.09
N LYS A 40 0.67 -9.99 18.83
CA LYS A 40 -0.25 -9.58 19.90
C LYS A 40 0.54 -9.18 21.16
N GLY A 41 0.01 -8.25 21.96
CA GLY A 41 0.41 -8.05 23.36
C GLY A 41 -0.13 -6.75 23.95
N ASN A 42 -0.90 -6.87 25.04
CA ASN A 42 -1.53 -5.83 25.85
C ASN A 42 -0.52 -4.92 26.56
N GLU A 43 -0.91 -3.69 26.91
CA GLU A 43 -1.04 -3.22 28.32
C GLU A 43 -1.49 -1.75 28.40
N GLU A 44 -2.21 -1.48 29.49
CA GLU A 44 -2.81 -0.24 29.96
C GLU A 44 -1.73 0.75 30.43
N ASP A 45 -1.96 2.06 30.27
CA ASP A 45 -2.12 2.97 31.42
C ASP A 45 -2.31 4.44 31.01
N SER A 46 -3.13 5.08 31.82
CA SER A 46 -3.55 6.47 31.90
C SER A 46 -2.43 7.48 32.16
N GLU A 47 -2.61 8.73 31.74
CA GLU A 47 -2.68 9.89 32.65
C GLU A 47 -2.99 11.22 31.92
N GLU A 48 -3.93 11.97 32.50
CA GLU A 48 -4.31 13.35 32.19
C GLU A 48 -3.24 14.34 32.63
N VAL A 49 -3.06 15.48 31.92
CA VAL A 49 -2.88 16.80 32.57
C VAL A 49 -3.47 17.92 31.69
N GLN A 50 -4.19 18.82 32.37
CA GLN A 50 -4.99 19.94 31.92
C GLN A 50 -4.21 21.18 31.44
N ALA A 51 -4.95 21.93 30.63
CA ALA A 51 -4.94 23.35 30.27
C ALA A 51 -4.11 24.37 31.08
N GLY A 52 -3.61 25.36 30.33
CA GLY A 52 -3.21 26.68 30.83
C GLY A 52 -3.34 27.73 29.72
N THR A 53 -4.41 28.52 29.78
CA THR A 53 -4.69 29.71 28.97
C THR A 53 -3.88 30.91 29.45
N SER A 54 -3.40 31.75 28.53
CA SER A 54 -3.13 33.17 28.83
C SER A 54 -3.20 34.03 27.56
N GLU A 55 -3.82 35.18 27.75
CA GLU A 55 -4.41 36.10 26.78
C GLU A 55 -3.40 36.93 25.96
N ILE A 56 -3.92 37.44 24.83
CA ILE A 56 -3.31 38.38 23.88
C ILE A 56 -3.68 39.81 24.28
N PRO A 57 -2.83 40.82 24.05
CA PRO A 57 -3.27 42.18 23.80
C PRO A 57 -3.12 42.58 22.31
N VAL A 58 -4.19 43.18 21.81
CA VAL A 58 -4.35 43.81 20.49
C VAL A 58 -3.68 45.20 20.50
N VAL A 59 -3.06 45.58 19.38
CA VAL A 59 -2.81 46.99 19.02
C VAL A 59 -3.14 47.19 17.53
N GLU A 60 -3.99 48.18 17.29
CA GLU A 60 -4.47 48.68 16.00
C GLU A 60 -3.46 49.63 15.30
N THR A 61 -3.78 49.93 14.02
CA THR A 61 -3.51 51.13 13.18
C THR A 61 -2.84 50.77 11.85
N GLN A 62 -3.59 50.77 10.73
CA GLN A 62 -4.06 51.87 9.87
C GLN A 62 -3.12 52.17 8.68
N ASP A 63 -3.71 52.03 7.48
CA ASP A 63 -3.56 52.77 6.22
C ASP A 63 -2.18 53.15 5.66
N SER A 64 -1.94 52.79 4.38
CA SER A 64 -1.92 53.78 3.28
C SER A 64 -1.46 53.17 1.94
N ASP A 65 -2.25 53.46 0.90
CA ASP A 65 -1.86 53.90 -0.44
C ASP A 65 -1.19 52.96 -1.48
N ASP A 66 -1.93 52.80 -2.58
CA ASP A 66 -1.55 52.50 -3.96
C ASP A 66 -0.65 53.62 -4.54
N PRO A 67 0.16 53.39 -5.60
CA PRO A 67 -0.39 53.59 -6.95
C PRO A 67 0.20 52.74 -8.10
N GLU A 68 -0.69 52.43 -9.05
CA GLU A 68 -0.61 52.57 -10.52
C GLU A 68 0.52 51.94 -11.39
N LEU A 69 0.03 51.10 -12.32
CA LEU A 69 0.22 51.09 -13.79
C LEU A 69 1.63 51.03 -14.41
N LYS A 70 1.85 50.01 -15.27
CA LYS A 70 2.16 50.20 -16.70
C LYS A 70 2.02 48.92 -17.53
N GLU A 71 1.39 49.10 -18.68
CA GLU A 71 1.29 48.19 -19.83
C GLU A 71 2.66 47.98 -20.49
N ASP A 72 2.88 46.82 -21.15
CA ASP A 72 3.24 46.82 -22.57
C ASP A 72 3.35 45.40 -23.20
N SER A 73 2.57 45.24 -24.26
CA SER A 73 2.91 44.65 -25.57
C SER A 73 3.20 43.15 -25.78
N GLU A 74 2.49 42.64 -26.78
CA GLU A 74 2.55 41.34 -27.43
C GLU A 74 3.84 41.14 -28.25
N SER A 75 4.26 39.89 -28.46
CA SER A 75 4.41 39.35 -29.83
C SER A 75 4.76 37.86 -29.83
N SER A 76 4.21 37.20 -30.84
CA SER A 76 4.16 35.78 -31.14
C SER A 76 5.41 35.27 -31.87
N SER A 77 5.72 33.99 -31.72
CA SER A 77 6.23 33.18 -32.83
C SER A 77 5.87 31.71 -32.65
N ILE A 78 5.21 31.19 -33.68
CA ILE A 78 4.84 29.80 -33.92
C ILE A 78 6.04 29.12 -34.61
N SER A 79 6.38 27.90 -34.19
CA SER A 79 7.04 26.92 -35.05
C SER A 79 6.39 25.56 -34.83
N THR A 80 5.84 25.06 -35.93
CA THR A 80 5.36 23.70 -36.17
C THR A 80 6.54 22.75 -36.34
N ASP A 81 6.44 21.51 -35.85
CA ASP A 81 7.00 20.35 -36.55
C ASP A 81 6.26 19.06 -36.18
N THR A 82 6.12 18.24 -37.21
CA THR A 82 5.26 17.07 -37.42
C THR A 82 5.81 15.77 -36.81
N GLU A 83 4.91 14.92 -36.30
CA GLU A 83 5.16 13.55 -35.83
C GLU A 83 4.94 12.54 -36.98
N GLU A 84 5.86 11.58 -37.16
CA GLU A 84 5.66 10.35 -37.95
C GLU A 84 5.44 9.15 -37.01
N GLU A 85 4.40 8.37 -37.32
CA GLU A 85 3.95 7.16 -36.61
C GLU A 85 4.77 5.91 -37.02
N ASN A 86 4.92 4.96 -36.10
CA ASN A 86 5.21 3.56 -36.46
C ASN A 86 4.41 2.59 -35.59
N LEU A 87 3.71 1.67 -36.27
CA LEU A 87 2.87 0.58 -35.78
C LEU A 87 3.70 -0.69 -35.51
N ILE A 88 3.41 -1.43 -34.44
CA ILE A 88 3.78 -2.85 -34.31
C ILE A 88 2.59 -3.66 -33.76
N ASP A 89 2.29 -4.73 -34.50
CA ASP A 89 1.26 -5.75 -34.36
C ASP A 89 1.64 -6.81 -33.30
N SER A 90 0.66 -7.40 -32.60
CA SER A 90 0.87 -8.47 -31.59
C SER A 90 -0.19 -9.57 -31.73
N LYS A 91 0.24 -10.77 -32.13
CA LYS A 91 -0.58 -11.99 -32.17
C LYS A 91 -0.58 -12.72 -30.81
N SER A 92 -1.77 -13.07 -30.35
CA SER A 92 -2.07 -13.90 -29.18
C SER A 92 -2.32 -15.36 -29.57
N GLN A 93 -1.89 -16.32 -28.74
CA GLN A 93 -2.28 -17.73 -28.82
C GLN A 93 -2.92 -18.19 -27.51
N HIS A 94 -4.12 -18.74 -27.62
CA HIS A 94 -4.87 -19.47 -26.59
C HIS A 94 -4.37 -20.92 -26.45
N GLN A 95 -4.37 -21.46 -25.23
CA GLN A 95 -4.39 -22.90 -24.97
C GLN A 95 -5.62 -23.28 -24.13
N GLN A 96 -6.23 -24.40 -24.54
CA GLN A 96 -7.45 -25.00 -24.01
C GLN A 96 -7.14 -25.97 -22.85
N HIS A 97 -7.99 -25.97 -21.82
CA HIS A 97 -8.04 -26.98 -20.77
C HIS A 97 -8.78 -28.24 -21.23
N LYS A 98 -8.28 -29.42 -20.83
CA LYS A 98 -9.03 -30.68 -20.74
C LYS A 98 -8.83 -31.29 -19.36
N ASN A 99 -9.94 -31.64 -18.71
CA ASN A 99 -10.02 -32.29 -17.40
C ASN A 99 -9.69 -33.79 -17.50
N ASN A 100 -9.04 -34.33 -16.48
CA ASN A 100 -9.14 -35.74 -16.12
C ASN A 100 -9.05 -35.90 -14.60
N SER A 101 -10.01 -36.64 -14.05
CA SER A 101 -10.19 -36.97 -12.65
C SER A 101 -9.28 -38.13 -12.21
N GLY A 102 -8.49 -37.92 -11.17
CA GLY A 102 -7.77 -38.95 -10.43
C GLY A 102 -7.48 -38.45 -9.02
N GLU A 103 -7.70 -39.29 -8.01
CA GLU A 103 -7.48 -38.98 -6.59
C GLU A 103 -6.01 -38.60 -6.32
N GLU A 104 -5.73 -37.31 -6.18
CA GLU A 104 -4.42 -36.81 -5.72
C GLU A 104 -4.41 -36.76 -4.18
N ARG A 105 -3.52 -37.55 -3.57
CA ARG A 105 -3.10 -37.29 -2.18
C ARG A 105 -2.38 -35.94 -2.17
N ASP A 106 -2.77 -35.11 -1.24
CA ASP A 106 -2.39 -33.70 -1.09
C ASP A 106 -0.88 -33.53 -0.79
N ALA A 107 -0.05 -33.62 -1.83
CA ALA A 107 1.41 -33.47 -1.76
C ALA A 107 1.85 -32.12 -1.18
N SER A 108 0.96 -31.13 -1.15
CA SER A 108 1.23 -29.79 -0.61
C SER A 108 1.42 -29.80 0.91
N LYS A 109 0.69 -30.66 1.64
CA LYS A 109 0.76 -30.74 3.11
C LYS A 109 2.00 -31.48 3.60
N ASP A 110 2.42 -32.51 2.88
CA ASP A 110 3.66 -33.22 3.19
C ASP A 110 4.87 -32.31 2.95
N GLN A 111 4.82 -31.47 1.90
CA GLN A 111 5.86 -30.49 1.58
C GLN A 111 5.95 -29.36 2.62
N GLU A 112 4.81 -28.86 3.10
CA GLU A 112 4.75 -27.83 4.16
C GLU A 112 5.28 -28.37 5.51
N PHE A 113 4.99 -29.62 5.84
CA PHE A 113 5.51 -30.27 7.05
C PHE A 113 7.02 -30.54 6.97
N GLU A 114 7.54 -30.92 5.80
CA GLU A 114 8.97 -31.08 5.55
C GLU A 114 9.72 -29.75 5.60
N GLU A 115 9.16 -28.66 5.09
CA GLU A 115 9.75 -27.32 5.18
C GLU A 115 9.84 -26.81 6.62
N ILE A 116 8.79 -27.01 7.42
CA ILE A 116 8.80 -26.66 8.85
C ILE A 116 9.84 -27.52 9.60
N ALA A 117 9.87 -28.83 9.35
CA ALA A 117 10.85 -29.74 9.95
C ALA A 117 12.29 -29.38 9.58
N TYR A 118 12.54 -29.00 8.32
CA TYR A 118 13.83 -28.52 7.84
C TYR A 118 14.23 -27.21 8.50
N GLY A 119 13.30 -26.27 8.64
CA GLY A 119 13.49 -25.01 9.37
C GLY A 119 13.89 -25.23 10.83
N ILE A 120 13.24 -26.16 11.55
CA ILE A 120 13.59 -26.51 12.92
C ILE A 120 14.98 -27.17 12.99
N LEU A 121 15.27 -28.13 12.11
CA LEU A 121 16.55 -28.83 12.05
C LEU A 121 17.73 -27.89 11.82
N LEU A 122 17.56 -26.85 10.99
CA LEU A 122 18.57 -25.84 10.70
C LEU A 122 19.06 -25.12 11.96
N TYR A 123 18.19 -24.92 12.95
CA TYR A 123 18.53 -24.27 14.22
C TYR A 123 18.88 -25.22 15.36
N CYS A 124 18.85 -26.54 15.12
CA CYS A 124 19.11 -27.56 16.14
C CYS A 124 20.36 -28.40 15.84
N ASP A 125 20.75 -28.58 14.57
CA ASP A 125 21.88 -29.44 14.20
C ASP A 125 22.79 -28.79 13.15
N ILE A 126 24.08 -28.69 13.48
CA ILE A 126 25.14 -28.17 12.60
C ILE A 126 25.27 -28.94 11.28
N ALA A 127 24.86 -30.21 11.25
CA ALA A 127 24.89 -31.05 10.07
C ALA A 127 23.88 -30.64 8.98
N ALA A 128 22.85 -29.86 9.34
CA ALA A 128 21.80 -29.38 8.45
C ALA A 128 22.14 -28.01 7.81
N TRP A 129 23.19 -27.32 8.29
CA TRP A 129 23.52 -26.00 7.76
C TRP A 129 23.99 -26.08 6.30
N PRO A 130 23.49 -25.21 5.41
CA PRO A 130 24.01 -25.10 4.05
C PRO A 130 25.47 -24.67 4.06
N VAL A 131 26.21 -25.00 3.00
CA VAL A 131 27.58 -24.53 2.78
C VAL A 131 27.65 -23.97 1.36
N PRO A 132 27.87 -22.65 1.19
CA PRO A 132 28.06 -21.63 2.23
C PRO A 132 26.81 -21.35 3.06
N VAL A 133 27.00 -20.92 4.31
CA VAL A 133 25.91 -20.50 5.21
C VAL A 133 25.47 -19.07 4.80
N PRO A 134 24.18 -18.80 4.52
CA PRO A 134 23.67 -17.45 4.26
C PRO A 134 23.97 -16.44 5.39
N ASP A 135 24.13 -15.16 5.06
CA ASP A 135 24.58 -14.13 6.01
C ASP A 135 23.62 -13.92 7.20
N ASP A 136 22.32 -13.86 6.91
CA ASP A 136 21.23 -13.78 7.88
C ASP A 136 21.23 -14.97 8.85
N LEU A 137 21.39 -16.19 8.33
CA LEU A 137 21.52 -17.39 9.15
C LEU A 137 22.81 -17.37 9.97
N ARG A 138 23.93 -16.95 9.38
CA ARG A 138 25.24 -16.89 10.04
C ARG A 138 25.21 -15.95 11.24
N VAL A 139 24.62 -14.76 11.09
CA VAL A 139 24.48 -13.79 12.20
C VAL A 139 23.65 -14.38 13.33
N ASN A 140 22.53 -15.02 13.02
CA ASN A 140 21.65 -15.65 14.02
C ASN A 140 22.36 -16.80 14.78
N LEU A 141 23.12 -17.64 14.08
CA LEU A 141 23.90 -18.72 14.68
C LEU A 141 25.02 -18.19 15.58
N VAL A 142 25.70 -17.10 15.17
CA VAL A 142 26.74 -16.47 15.99
C VAL A 142 26.17 -15.82 17.25
N LYS A 143 24.99 -15.17 17.17
CA LYS A 143 24.28 -14.63 18.35
C LYS A 143 23.95 -15.71 19.39
N LYS A 144 23.51 -16.89 18.95
CA LYS A 144 23.22 -18.03 19.85
C LYS A 144 24.49 -18.65 20.46
N GLY A 145 25.63 -18.50 19.78
CA GLY A 145 26.90 -19.10 20.18
C GLY A 145 26.95 -20.62 19.93
N SER A 146 28.11 -21.22 20.22
CA SER A 146 28.35 -22.65 19.96
C SER A 146 27.72 -23.59 20.98
N GLU A 147 27.49 -23.13 22.21
CA GLU A 147 27.09 -23.97 23.35
C GLU A 147 25.81 -24.78 23.13
N PRO A 148 24.71 -24.21 22.61
CA PRO A 148 23.47 -24.95 22.37
C PRO A 148 23.64 -26.15 21.43
N PHE A 149 24.63 -26.08 20.54
CA PHE A 149 24.86 -27.07 19.50
C PHE A 149 25.82 -28.17 19.94
N GLN A 150 26.71 -27.93 20.92
CA GLN A 150 27.89 -28.78 21.17
C GLN A 150 27.57 -30.26 21.42
N ASN A 151 26.43 -30.56 22.06
CA ASN A 151 26.04 -31.91 22.46
C ASN A 151 27.17 -32.66 23.23
N LYS A 152 27.94 -31.93 24.05
CA LYS A 152 29.13 -32.43 24.80
C LYS A 152 28.84 -33.56 25.80
N ASN A 153 27.58 -33.77 26.16
CA ASN A 153 27.13 -34.79 27.11
C ASN A 153 26.52 -36.04 26.45
N GLY A 154 26.53 -36.12 25.12
CA GLY A 154 26.03 -37.30 24.39
C GLY A 154 24.58 -37.19 23.91
N PRO A 155 23.97 -38.32 23.50
CA PRO A 155 24.35 -39.70 23.81
C PRO A 155 25.53 -40.20 22.95
N PHE A 156 26.62 -40.63 23.59
CA PHE A 156 27.79 -41.18 22.91
C PHE A 156 27.72 -42.69 22.67
N SER A 157 26.76 -43.39 23.28
CA SER A 157 26.48 -44.81 23.04
C SER A 157 26.23 -45.10 21.56
N ALA A 158 25.54 -44.21 20.86
CA ALA A 158 25.29 -44.28 19.41
C ALA A 158 26.57 -44.14 18.55
N SER A 159 27.69 -43.71 19.12
CA SER A 159 28.96 -43.56 18.41
C SER A 159 29.86 -44.81 18.49
N GLN A 160 29.45 -45.82 19.25
CA GLN A 160 30.18 -47.07 19.47
C GLN A 160 30.38 -47.85 18.16
N ARG A 161 31.63 -48.26 17.90
CA ARG A 161 31.97 -49.16 16.79
C ARG A 161 32.85 -50.31 17.28
N GLU A 162 32.54 -51.51 16.82
CA GLU A 162 33.37 -52.70 17.06
C GLU A 162 34.62 -52.66 16.17
N GLY A 163 35.79 -52.78 16.79
CA GLY A 163 37.06 -52.85 16.09
C GLY A 163 37.46 -54.29 15.75
N LYS A 164 38.25 -54.49 14.68
CA LYS A 164 38.98 -55.75 14.49
C LYS A 164 39.90 -56.00 15.71
N LYS A 165 40.02 -57.28 16.13
CA LYS A 165 40.68 -57.77 17.37
C LYS A 165 42.05 -57.15 17.70
N SER A 166 42.77 -56.59 16.74
CA SER A 166 44.08 -55.94 16.93
C SER A 166 44.05 -54.48 17.45
N LYS A 167 42.87 -53.84 17.62
CA LYS A 167 42.79 -52.39 17.94
C LYS A 167 41.88 -51.98 19.12
N GLY A 168 41.48 -52.92 20.00
CA GLY A 168 40.70 -52.64 21.21
C GLY A 168 39.18 -52.74 21.01
N PHE A 169 38.49 -53.24 22.04
CA PHE A 169 37.16 -53.89 21.98
C PHE A 169 35.96 -52.98 21.66
N SER A 170 36.07 -51.66 21.78
CA SER A 170 35.01 -50.73 21.41
C SER A 170 35.59 -49.31 21.47
N ARG A 171 35.34 -48.48 20.45
CA ARG A 171 35.75 -47.06 20.47
C ARG A 171 34.54 -46.18 20.18
N HIS A 172 34.26 -45.30 21.13
CA HIS A 172 33.21 -44.28 21.07
C HIS A 172 33.80 -42.90 21.37
N LEU A 173 33.09 -41.85 20.95
CA LEU A 173 33.39 -40.48 21.36
C LEU A 173 33.16 -40.34 22.88
N THR A 174 33.99 -39.57 23.56
CA THR A 174 33.87 -39.31 25.00
C THR A 174 33.86 -37.82 25.26
N THR A 175 33.21 -37.39 26.35
CA THR A 175 33.17 -35.99 26.79
C THR A 175 34.57 -35.39 26.92
N SER A 176 35.59 -36.18 27.27
CA SER A 176 36.97 -35.72 27.42
C SER A 176 37.55 -35.05 26.17
N TRP A 177 37.08 -35.39 24.96
CA TRP A 177 37.58 -34.77 23.72
C TRP A 177 37.15 -33.32 23.52
N PHE A 178 36.05 -32.92 24.16
CA PHE A 178 35.62 -31.52 24.17
C PHE A 178 36.53 -30.66 25.07
N TYR A 179 37.43 -31.25 25.84
CA TYR A 179 38.33 -30.52 26.73
C TYR A 179 39.80 -30.71 26.32
N LYS A 180 40.57 -29.64 26.36
CA LYS A 180 42.03 -29.63 26.20
C LYS A 180 42.66 -29.55 27.57
N SER A 181 43.58 -30.46 27.87
CA SER A 181 44.38 -30.39 29.10
C SER A 181 45.62 -29.53 28.85
N LEU A 182 45.82 -28.51 29.68
CA LEU A 182 47.00 -27.65 29.68
C LEU A 182 48.14 -28.28 30.49
N PRO A 183 49.40 -27.83 30.32
CA PRO A 183 50.56 -28.37 31.05
C PRO A 183 50.44 -28.34 32.58
N LYS A 184 49.61 -27.45 33.13
CA LYS A 184 49.33 -27.31 34.58
C LYS A 184 48.12 -28.14 35.07
N GLY A 185 47.56 -29.02 34.22
CA GLY A 185 46.41 -29.87 34.56
C GLY A 185 45.03 -29.22 34.38
N GLU A 186 44.97 -27.92 34.09
CA GLU A 186 43.72 -27.21 33.79
C GLU A 186 43.06 -27.73 32.51
N LYS A 187 41.73 -27.86 32.52
CA LYS A 187 40.93 -28.30 31.37
C LYS A 187 40.18 -27.12 30.75
N VAL A 188 40.49 -26.81 29.49
CA VAL A 188 39.81 -25.76 28.72
C VAL A 188 38.82 -26.38 27.74
N LEU A 189 37.59 -25.88 27.72
CA LEU A 189 36.57 -26.33 26.76
C LEU A 189 36.90 -25.86 25.34
N ARG A 190 36.89 -26.80 24.38
CA ARG A 190 36.96 -26.51 22.95
C ARG A 190 35.62 -25.99 22.46
N THR A 191 35.42 -24.69 22.57
CA THR A 191 34.16 -24.03 22.20
C THR A 191 33.74 -24.28 20.75
N TRP A 192 34.70 -24.45 19.84
CA TRP A 192 34.43 -24.71 18.43
C TRP A 192 33.92 -26.13 18.12
N MET A 193 34.06 -27.10 19.03
CA MET A 193 33.77 -28.50 18.73
C MET A 193 32.32 -28.85 18.99
N VAL A 194 31.64 -29.39 17.97
CA VAL A 194 30.21 -29.68 18.00
C VAL A 194 29.94 -31.10 17.54
N TYR A 195 29.16 -31.87 18.30
CA TYR A 195 28.72 -33.21 17.88
C TYR A 195 27.30 -33.17 17.32
N SER A 196 27.14 -33.65 16.08
CA SER A 196 25.83 -33.82 15.44
C SER A 196 25.27 -35.19 15.77
N LYS A 197 24.11 -35.23 16.45
CA LYS A 197 23.40 -36.49 16.76
C LYS A 197 22.82 -37.14 15.51
N SER A 198 22.35 -36.35 14.53
CA SER A 198 21.74 -36.88 13.31
C SER A 198 22.75 -37.60 12.41
N LYS A 199 23.95 -37.04 12.22
CA LYS A 199 25.00 -37.62 11.36
C LYS A 199 26.06 -38.43 12.11
N ASN A 200 26.04 -38.45 13.44
CA ASN A 200 27.02 -39.14 14.29
C ASN A 200 28.47 -38.72 13.91
N CYS A 201 28.69 -37.41 13.80
CA CYS A 201 29.93 -36.80 13.32
C CYS A 201 30.30 -35.58 14.18
N LEU A 202 31.59 -35.30 14.29
CA LEU A 202 32.12 -34.04 14.84
C LEU A 202 32.23 -32.98 13.74
N PHE A 203 31.78 -31.79 14.07
CA PHE A 203 31.92 -30.59 13.26
C PHE A 203 32.67 -29.50 14.01
N CYS A 204 33.25 -28.58 13.26
CA CYS A 204 33.84 -27.35 13.79
C CYS A 204 32.89 -26.19 13.51
N PHE A 205 32.37 -25.57 14.57
CA PHE A 205 31.38 -24.49 14.53
C PHE A 205 31.85 -23.33 13.63
N CYS A 206 33.02 -22.76 13.93
CA CYS A 206 33.53 -21.63 13.15
C CYS A 206 33.89 -22.02 11.72
N CYS A 207 34.54 -23.17 11.49
CA CYS A 207 34.89 -23.58 10.13
C CYS A 207 33.66 -23.90 9.27
N ARG A 208 32.55 -24.36 9.86
CA ARG A 208 31.30 -24.60 9.13
C ARG A 208 30.61 -23.27 8.77
N LEU A 209 30.61 -22.28 9.66
CA LEU A 209 30.00 -20.96 9.43
C LEU A 209 30.63 -20.19 8.27
N PHE A 210 31.95 -20.34 8.09
CA PHE A 210 32.74 -19.59 7.11
C PHE A 210 33.33 -20.52 6.03
N ALA A 211 32.68 -21.65 5.75
CA ALA A 211 33.07 -22.53 4.66
C ALA A 211 32.54 -22.00 3.32
N ASP A 212 33.37 -22.07 2.27
CA ASP A 212 33.04 -21.64 0.91
C ASP A 212 32.82 -22.84 -0.03
N SER A 213 31.98 -22.66 -1.06
CA SER A 213 31.63 -23.69 -2.04
C SER A 213 32.74 -24.01 -3.06
N GLU A 214 33.62 -23.04 -3.33
CA GLU A 214 34.59 -23.13 -4.43
C GLU A 214 35.84 -23.97 -4.09
N THR A 215 36.16 -24.15 -2.80
CA THR A 215 37.37 -24.84 -2.35
C THR A 215 37.09 -26.26 -1.83
N LYS A 216 36.55 -27.14 -2.70
CA LYS A 216 36.41 -28.58 -2.40
C LYS A 216 37.77 -29.26 -2.13
N ALA A 217 38.87 -28.68 -2.61
CA ALA A 217 40.24 -29.14 -2.37
C ALA A 217 40.88 -28.35 -1.21
N GLY A 218 40.38 -28.53 0.02
CA GLY A 218 40.95 -27.84 1.19
C GLY A 218 40.04 -27.73 2.41
N THR A 219 38.75 -28.03 2.25
CA THR A 219 37.79 -27.97 3.36
C THR A 219 38.15 -29.01 4.43
N SER A 220 38.39 -28.53 5.66
CA SER A 220 38.66 -29.39 6.82
C SER A 220 37.61 -30.50 6.92
N VAL A 221 38.02 -31.73 7.29
CA VAL A 221 37.10 -32.86 7.53
C VAL A 221 36.06 -32.52 8.61
N PHE A 222 36.35 -31.54 9.46
CA PHE A 222 35.41 -31.02 10.47
C PHE A 222 34.35 -30.07 9.90
N VAL A 223 34.42 -29.69 8.62
CA VAL A 223 33.31 -29.00 7.92
C VAL A 223 32.33 -30.02 7.38
N THR A 224 32.78 -31.12 6.79
CA THR A 224 31.89 -32.15 6.18
C THR A 224 31.43 -33.21 7.19
N GLY A 225 32.14 -33.37 8.30
CA GLY A 225 31.79 -34.25 9.42
C GLY A 225 32.86 -35.31 9.67
N PHE A 226 33.50 -35.25 10.84
CA PHE A 226 34.53 -36.20 11.27
C PHE A 226 33.94 -37.37 12.08
N LYS A 227 34.13 -38.60 11.60
CA LYS A 227 33.57 -39.83 12.20
C LYS A 227 34.60 -40.89 12.63
N ASN A 228 35.90 -40.65 12.38
CA ASN A 228 36.95 -41.64 12.59
C ASN A 228 37.52 -41.54 14.02
N TRP A 229 36.80 -42.06 15.02
CA TRP A 229 37.13 -41.92 16.44
C TRP A 229 38.56 -42.35 16.81
N TRP A 230 39.12 -43.35 16.11
CA TRP A 230 40.49 -43.83 16.35
C TRP A 230 41.59 -42.87 15.85
N LYS A 231 41.24 -41.86 15.05
CA LYS A 231 42.16 -40.82 14.55
C LYS A 231 41.96 -39.47 15.23
N LEU A 232 41.15 -39.38 16.29
CA LEU A 232 40.93 -38.13 17.03
C LEU A 232 42.26 -37.51 17.47
N ASN A 233 43.22 -38.33 17.91
CA ASN A 233 44.63 -37.98 17.94
C ASN A 233 45.30 -38.63 16.71
N PRO A 234 45.97 -37.88 15.81
CA PRO A 234 46.35 -36.47 15.91
C PRO A 234 45.39 -35.45 15.28
N LYS A 235 44.26 -35.87 14.68
CA LYS A 235 43.47 -34.99 13.82
C LYS A 235 42.83 -33.78 14.51
N VAL A 236 42.39 -33.92 15.76
CA VAL A 236 41.83 -32.79 16.53
C VAL A 236 42.93 -31.76 16.84
N PRO A 237 44.09 -32.14 17.43
CA PRO A 237 45.21 -31.22 17.60
C PRO A 237 45.78 -30.62 16.30
N GLU A 238 45.78 -31.35 15.19
CA GLU A 238 46.18 -30.84 13.88
C GLU A 238 45.20 -29.77 13.38
N HIS A 239 43.90 -30.03 13.47
CA HIS A 239 42.88 -29.06 13.05
C HIS A 239 42.91 -27.80 13.93
N GLU A 240 43.03 -27.96 15.25
CA GLU A 240 43.11 -26.84 16.20
C GLU A 240 44.29 -25.90 15.91
N ARG A 241 45.36 -26.41 15.27
CA ARG A 241 46.54 -25.63 14.87
C ARG A 241 46.55 -25.22 13.40
N SER A 242 45.55 -25.60 12.61
CA SER A 242 45.50 -25.28 11.18
C SER A 242 45.18 -23.80 10.96
N GLU A 243 45.84 -23.18 9.98
CA GLU A 243 45.63 -21.77 9.64
C GLU A 243 44.16 -21.47 9.31
N GLN A 244 43.52 -22.36 8.55
CA GLN A 244 42.09 -22.25 8.23
C GLN A 244 41.21 -22.21 9.49
N HIS A 245 41.51 -23.03 10.50
CA HIS A 245 40.77 -23.02 11.74
C HIS A 245 40.96 -21.72 12.51
N LEU A 246 42.21 -21.26 12.63
CA LEU A 246 42.54 -20.02 13.34
C LEU A 246 41.88 -18.80 12.68
N PHE A 247 41.91 -18.72 11.35
CA PHE A 247 41.23 -17.68 10.59
C PHE A 247 39.71 -17.69 10.82
N CYS A 248 39.06 -18.86 10.68
CA CYS A 248 37.61 -18.95 10.94
C CYS A 248 37.26 -18.66 12.40
N LEU A 249 38.12 -19.05 13.35
CA LEU A 249 37.94 -18.77 14.77
C LEU A 249 38.05 -17.27 15.06
N GLU A 250 39.01 -16.58 14.45
CA GLU A 250 39.16 -15.13 14.53
C GLU A 250 37.92 -14.42 13.94
N GLN A 251 37.50 -14.77 12.72
CA GLN A 251 36.28 -14.25 12.09
C GLN A 251 35.05 -14.43 12.98
N TRP A 252 34.87 -15.62 13.57
CA TRP A 252 33.78 -15.90 14.50
C TRP A 252 33.85 -14.99 15.74
N LYS A 253 35.02 -14.88 16.38
CA LYS A 253 35.17 -14.07 17.60
C LYS A 253 35.02 -12.58 17.33
N THR A 254 35.50 -12.09 16.19
CA THR A 254 35.33 -10.71 15.76
C THR A 254 33.86 -10.40 15.48
N LEU A 255 33.14 -11.26 14.76
CA LEU A 255 31.71 -11.09 14.50
C LEU A 255 30.88 -11.18 15.80
N ALA A 256 31.16 -12.17 16.66
CA ALA A 256 30.49 -12.32 17.94
C ALA A 256 30.67 -11.07 18.82
N ARG A 257 31.91 -10.58 18.94
CA ARG A 257 32.22 -9.35 19.69
C ARG A 257 31.59 -8.11 19.05
N GLY A 258 31.57 -8.01 17.73
CA GLY A 258 30.90 -6.92 17.00
C GLY A 258 29.40 -6.87 17.28
N LEU A 259 28.75 -8.04 17.34
CA LEU A 259 27.34 -8.19 17.67
C LEU A 259 27.06 -7.88 19.16
N GLU A 260 27.89 -8.38 20.07
CA GLU A 260 27.81 -8.14 21.52
C GLU A 260 28.02 -6.66 21.89
N LEU A 261 29.01 -5.99 21.28
CA LEU A 261 29.30 -4.58 21.54
C LEU A 261 28.42 -3.62 20.72
N HIS A 262 27.52 -4.14 19.89
CA HIS A 262 26.65 -3.36 19.01
C HIS A 262 27.41 -2.39 18.07
N LYS A 263 28.61 -2.77 17.62
CA LYS A 263 29.51 -1.93 16.81
C LYS A 263 29.59 -2.33 15.33
N THR A 264 28.66 -3.14 14.82
CA THR A 264 28.61 -3.43 13.39
C THR A 264 28.10 -2.21 12.62
N ILE A 265 28.72 -1.94 11.45
CA ILE A 265 28.36 -0.85 10.53
C ILE A 265 26.85 -0.87 10.20
N ASP A 266 26.26 -2.06 10.16
CA ASP A 266 24.85 -2.29 9.83
C ASP A 266 23.86 -1.61 10.80
N ARG A 267 24.15 -1.54 12.11
CA ARG A 267 23.20 -0.97 13.09
C ARG A 267 23.15 0.56 13.05
N ILE A 268 24.27 1.22 12.74
CA ILE A 268 24.28 2.69 12.59
C ILE A 268 23.42 3.08 11.40
N HIS A 269 23.54 2.34 10.29
CA HIS A 269 22.67 2.53 9.13
C HIS A 269 21.22 2.17 9.42
N GLU A 270 20.95 1.07 10.11
CA GLU A 270 19.58 0.67 10.50
C GLU A 270 18.89 1.73 11.38
N VAL A 271 19.58 2.24 12.39
CA VAL A 271 19.07 3.30 13.27
C VAL A 271 18.80 4.59 12.49
N GLU A 272 19.69 4.95 11.55
CA GLU A 272 19.50 6.14 10.73
C GLU A 272 18.33 5.98 9.75
N MET A 273 18.19 4.80 9.14
CA MET A 273 17.03 4.45 8.30
C MET A 273 15.72 4.47 9.08
N ASP A 274 15.72 4.01 10.33
CA ASP A 274 14.53 4.02 11.19
C ASP A 274 14.13 5.44 11.59
N LYS A 275 15.11 6.31 11.90
CA LYS A 275 14.85 7.74 12.14
C LYS A 275 14.25 8.41 10.91
N GLU A 276 14.81 8.14 9.73
CA GLU A 276 14.31 8.70 8.48
C GLU A 276 12.88 8.19 8.17
N ARG A 277 12.62 6.88 8.38
CA ARG A 277 11.29 6.30 8.23
C ARG A 277 10.28 6.95 9.18
N LYS A 278 10.66 7.16 10.44
CA LYS A 278 9.82 7.83 11.43
C LYS A 278 9.52 9.27 11.01
N TYR A 279 10.55 10.02 10.62
CA TYR A 279 10.41 11.39 10.12
C TYR A 279 9.42 11.49 8.96
N TRP A 280 9.53 10.61 7.95
CA TRP A 280 8.60 10.64 6.81
C TRP A 280 7.18 10.21 7.18
N ARG A 281 7.01 9.20 8.04
CA ARG A 281 5.68 8.81 8.57
C ARG A 281 5.02 9.97 9.30
N ASP A 282 5.81 10.69 10.11
CA ASP A 282 5.35 11.86 10.82
C ASP A 282 4.87 12.96 9.86
N ILE A 283 5.64 13.28 8.81
CA ILE A 283 5.24 14.24 7.78
C ILE A 283 3.95 13.80 7.06
N LEU A 284 3.89 12.55 6.60
CA LEU A 284 2.74 12.01 5.87
C LEU A 284 1.47 12.01 6.71
N HIS A 285 1.55 11.72 8.02
CA HIS A 285 0.41 11.83 8.92
C HIS A 285 -0.14 13.26 8.99
N ARG A 286 0.73 14.26 9.13
CA ARG A 286 0.32 15.67 9.20
C ARG A 286 -0.29 16.14 7.87
N VAL A 287 0.27 15.70 6.75
CA VAL A 287 -0.29 15.94 5.41
C VAL A 287 -1.68 15.31 5.28
N LEU A 288 -1.84 14.07 5.72
CA LEU A 288 -3.11 13.37 5.71
C LEU A 288 -4.17 14.10 6.56
N ASP A 289 -3.82 14.56 7.76
CA ASP A 289 -4.73 15.30 8.64
C ASP A 289 -5.24 16.59 7.98
N VAL A 290 -4.36 17.33 7.30
CA VAL A 290 -4.75 18.53 6.54
C VAL A 290 -5.70 18.16 5.39
N ILE A 291 -5.40 17.10 4.64
CA ILE A 291 -6.26 16.63 3.55
C ILE A 291 -7.65 16.25 4.09
N MET A 292 -7.69 15.51 5.20
CA MET A 292 -8.94 15.12 5.85
C MET A 292 -9.73 16.32 6.36
N PHE A 293 -9.05 17.32 6.93
CA PHE A 293 -9.69 18.57 7.37
C PHE A 293 -10.35 19.30 6.20
N LEU A 294 -9.60 19.55 5.12
CA LEU A 294 -10.14 20.25 3.94
C LEU A 294 -11.29 19.48 3.29
N ALA A 295 -11.17 18.16 3.19
CA ALA A 295 -12.23 17.31 2.64
C ALA A 295 -13.51 17.36 3.51
N LYS A 296 -13.39 17.27 4.83
CA LYS A 296 -14.53 17.33 5.77
C LYS A 296 -15.23 18.69 5.75
N GLN A 297 -14.48 19.78 5.56
CA GLN A 297 -15.02 21.13 5.50
C GLN A 297 -15.48 21.53 4.08
N ASN A 298 -15.34 20.65 3.09
CA ASN A 298 -15.63 20.92 1.69
C ASN A 298 -14.88 22.17 1.15
N LEU A 299 -13.62 22.33 1.58
CA LEU A 299 -12.77 23.46 1.18
C LEU A 299 -11.93 23.11 -0.05
N PRO A 300 -11.77 24.04 -1.00
CA PRO A 300 -10.89 23.82 -2.15
C PRO A 300 -9.44 23.68 -1.66
N PHE A 301 -8.72 22.72 -2.22
CA PHE A 301 -7.35 22.42 -1.77
C PHE A 301 -6.33 23.41 -2.37
N ARG A 302 -6.54 23.80 -3.62
CA ARG A 302 -5.54 24.44 -4.48
C ARG A 302 -5.86 25.90 -4.75
N GLY A 303 -4.80 26.69 -4.88
CA GLY A 303 -4.87 28.08 -5.32
C GLY A 303 -4.83 28.17 -6.84
N HIS A 304 -5.04 29.37 -7.37
CA HIS A 304 -4.90 29.59 -8.82
C HIS A 304 -3.45 29.40 -9.28
N ARG A 305 -2.49 29.75 -8.41
CA ARG A 305 -1.05 29.54 -8.56
C ARG A 305 -0.47 29.07 -7.23
N GLU A 306 0.35 28.03 -7.25
CA GLU A 306 0.95 27.39 -6.06
C GLU A 306 2.46 27.62 -5.96
N ASP A 307 3.01 28.50 -6.80
CA ASP A 307 4.43 28.84 -6.80
C ASP A 307 4.82 29.70 -5.60
N MET A 308 6.12 29.73 -5.28
CA MET A 308 6.66 30.44 -4.12
C MET A 308 6.44 31.96 -4.17
N LEU A 309 6.18 32.52 -5.36
CA LEU A 309 5.89 33.94 -5.57
C LEU A 309 4.40 34.26 -5.44
N SER A 310 3.54 33.26 -5.32
CA SER A 310 2.10 33.46 -5.16
C SER A 310 1.78 33.98 -3.76
N THR A 311 0.93 35.00 -3.68
CA THR A 311 0.38 35.52 -2.42
C THR A 311 -0.62 34.57 -1.77
N ASN A 312 -1.18 33.63 -2.54
CA ASN A 312 -2.08 32.59 -2.03
C ASN A 312 -1.84 31.30 -2.82
N LYS A 313 -1.21 30.32 -2.18
CA LYS A 313 -0.88 29.02 -2.76
C LYS A 313 -1.99 27.99 -2.62
N GLY A 314 -3.16 28.39 -2.12
CA GLY A 314 -4.29 27.50 -1.84
C GLY A 314 -4.31 27.00 -0.41
N ASN A 315 -5.52 26.62 0.04
CA ASN A 315 -5.76 26.27 1.43
C ASN A 315 -4.86 25.14 1.95
N PHE A 316 -4.49 24.17 1.12
CA PHE A 316 -3.62 23.07 1.53
C PHE A 316 -2.21 23.56 1.89
N LEU A 317 -1.56 24.32 1.00
CA LEU A 317 -0.19 24.79 1.23
C LEU A 317 -0.13 25.85 2.31
N GLU A 318 -1.10 26.78 2.34
CA GLU A 318 -1.21 27.81 3.37
C GLU A 318 -1.45 27.20 4.77
N LEU A 319 -2.31 26.19 4.87
CA LEU A 319 -2.57 25.51 6.15
C LEU A 319 -1.36 24.72 6.62
N ILE A 320 -0.63 24.07 5.72
CA ILE A 320 0.62 23.37 6.08
C ILE A 320 1.70 24.37 6.52
N GLU A 321 1.81 25.52 5.85
CA GLU A 321 2.72 26.60 6.26
C GLU A 321 2.34 27.15 7.64
N LEU A 322 1.05 27.40 7.90
CA LEU A 322 0.56 27.81 9.22
C LEU A 322 0.92 26.77 10.29
N LEU A 323 0.67 25.48 10.03
CA LEU A 323 0.98 24.40 10.98
C LEU A 323 2.49 24.26 11.23
N SER A 324 3.33 24.61 10.25
CA SER A 324 4.78 24.59 10.41
C SER A 324 5.30 25.59 11.46
N ASN A 325 4.54 26.65 11.75
CA ASN A 325 4.89 27.59 12.83
C ASN A 325 4.82 26.93 14.22
N TYR A 326 3.97 25.91 14.37
CA TYR A 326 3.69 25.24 15.65
C TYR A 326 4.24 23.81 15.71
N ASN A 327 4.58 23.20 14.57
CA ASN A 327 5.06 21.83 14.48
C ASN A 327 6.54 21.78 14.07
N PRO A 328 7.47 21.42 14.99
CA PRO A 328 8.91 21.41 14.70
C PRO A 328 9.30 20.53 13.50
N ILE A 329 8.60 19.40 13.31
CA ILE A 329 8.88 18.46 12.22
C ILE A 329 8.51 19.07 10.86
N LEU A 330 7.34 19.72 10.76
CA LEU A 330 6.96 20.45 9.55
C LEU A 330 7.88 21.65 9.30
N LYS A 331 8.27 22.37 10.36
CA LYS A 331 9.21 23.49 10.26
C LYS A 331 10.54 23.06 9.66
N GLU A 332 11.12 21.98 10.19
CA GLU A 332 12.35 21.39 9.67
C GLU A 332 12.18 20.98 8.20
N HIS A 333 11.06 20.36 7.85
CA HIS A 333 10.77 19.96 6.48
C HIS A 333 10.70 21.16 5.52
N PHE A 334 10.04 22.24 5.90
CA PHE A 334 9.97 23.47 5.11
C PHE A 334 11.33 24.11 4.90
N VAL A 335 12.16 24.16 5.96
CA VAL A 335 13.54 24.66 5.86
C VAL A 335 14.31 23.80 4.86
N LYS A 336 14.22 22.46 4.96
CA LYS A 336 14.86 21.54 3.99
C LYS A 336 14.39 21.80 2.55
N ILE A 337 13.09 22.03 2.33
CA ILE A 337 12.54 22.34 1.00
C ILE A 337 13.04 23.70 0.50
N LYS A 338 13.04 24.75 1.33
CA LYS A 338 13.46 26.11 0.95
C LYS A 338 14.96 26.20 0.63
N HIS A 339 15.79 25.39 1.30
CA HIS A 339 17.23 25.34 1.08
C HIS A 339 17.66 24.31 0.02
N ALA A 340 16.74 23.53 -0.55
CA ALA A 340 17.05 22.58 -1.60
C ALA A 340 17.45 23.33 -2.88
N ILE A 341 18.66 23.06 -3.38
CA ILE A 341 19.18 23.68 -4.60
C ILE A 341 18.50 23.01 -5.82
N PRO A 342 18.00 23.77 -6.82
CA PRO A 342 17.30 23.21 -7.98
C PRO A 342 18.08 22.15 -8.79
N SER A 343 19.41 22.10 -8.65
CA SER A 343 20.29 21.15 -9.35
C SER A 343 20.35 19.75 -8.71
N GLU A 344 19.90 19.58 -7.46
CA GLU A 344 19.81 18.27 -6.82
C GLU A 344 18.37 17.76 -6.93
N SER A 345 18.06 17.14 -8.08
CA SER A 345 16.77 16.47 -8.24
C SER A 345 16.62 15.38 -7.16
N ARG A 346 15.51 15.45 -6.41
CA ARG A 346 14.86 14.40 -5.57
C ARG A 346 14.71 14.69 -4.06
N LEU A 347 14.57 15.94 -3.62
CA LEU A 347 13.93 16.14 -2.30
C LEU A 347 12.41 15.96 -2.44
N SER A 348 11.88 14.88 -1.86
CA SER A 348 10.45 14.58 -1.91
C SER A 348 9.70 15.47 -0.92
N SER A 349 9.00 16.50 -1.42
CA SER A 349 8.21 17.38 -0.55
C SER A 349 6.90 16.73 -0.07
N TYR A 350 6.35 15.77 -0.82
CA TYR A 350 5.02 15.20 -0.59
C TYR A 350 3.85 16.21 -0.53
N LEU A 351 4.11 17.49 -0.81
CA LEU A 351 3.11 18.56 -0.82
C LEU A 351 2.47 18.78 -2.19
N SER A 352 2.95 18.07 -3.22
CA SER A 352 2.49 18.27 -4.60
C SER A 352 1.02 17.87 -4.80
N PRO A 353 0.32 18.49 -5.77
CA PRO A 353 -1.03 18.09 -6.20
C PRO A 353 -1.20 16.60 -6.47
N LYS A 354 -0.14 15.96 -6.98
CA LYS A 354 -0.12 14.53 -7.33
C LYS A 354 -0.28 13.65 -6.08
N ILE A 355 0.49 13.95 -5.04
CA ILE A 355 0.45 13.22 -3.77
C ILE A 355 -0.87 13.49 -3.03
N GLN A 356 -1.36 14.73 -3.06
CA GLN A 356 -2.69 15.06 -2.54
C GLN A 356 -3.78 14.18 -3.16
N ASN A 357 -3.80 14.05 -4.49
CA ASN A 357 -4.77 13.20 -5.19
C ASN A 357 -4.62 11.72 -4.80
N GLU A 358 -3.39 11.23 -4.62
CA GLU A 358 -3.15 9.85 -4.19
C GLU A 358 -3.77 9.58 -2.81
N PHE A 359 -3.53 10.46 -1.84
CA PHE A 359 -4.19 10.38 -0.53
C PHE A 359 -5.72 10.43 -0.64
N ILE A 360 -6.26 11.33 -1.46
CA ILE A 360 -7.71 11.42 -1.70
C ILE A 360 -8.25 10.11 -2.27
N HIS A 361 -7.54 9.49 -3.22
CA HIS A 361 -7.94 8.20 -3.79
C HIS A 361 -7.90 7.07 -2.76
N LEU A 362 -6.86 7.01 -1.91
CA LEU A 362 -6.77 6.03 -0.83
C LEU A 362 -7.90 6.18 0.20
N LEU A 363 -8.16 7.42 0.63
CA LEU A 363 -9.27 7.73 1.53
C LEU A 363 -10.62 7.34 0.93
N ARG A 364 -10.85 7.72 -0.34
CA ARG A 364 -12.07 7.35 -1.07
C ARG A 364 -12.24 5.84 -1.12
N ASN A 365 -11.19 5.09 -1.49
CA ASN A 365 -11.25 3.64 -1.60
C ASN A 365 -11.55 3.00 -0.24
N TYR A 366 -10.90 3.46 0.84
CA TYR A 366 -11.16 2.96 2.20
C TYR A 366 -12.62 3.18 2.63
N VAL A 367 -13.16 4.39 2.41
CA VAL A 367 -14.56 4.70 2.71
C VAL A 367 -15.51 3.83 1.87
N LYS A 368 -15.22 3.69 0.57
CA LYS A 368 -16.01 2.87 -0.35
C LYS A 368 -16.02 1.41 0.07
N GLU A 369 -14.87 0.82 0.38
CA GLU A 369 -14.73 -0.56 0.85
C GLU A 369 -15.51 -0.81 2.13
N LYS A 370 -15.47 0.15 3.08
CA LYS A 370 -16.24 0.09 4.33
C LYS A 370 -17.76 0.06 4.06
N ILE A 371 -18.25 0.97 3.23
CA ILE A 371 -19.67 1.04 2.84
C ILE A 371 -20.10 -0.26 2.13
N VAL A 372 -19.30 -0.76 1.18
CA VAL A 372 -19.59 -2.00 0.45
C VAL A 372 -19.62 -3.20 1.40
N ALA A 373 -18.73 -3.25 2.39
CA ALA A 373 -18.73 -4.30 3.40
C ALA A 373 -20.03 -4.28 4.24
N ASP A 374 -20.52 -3.10 4.62
CA ASP A 374 -21.77 -2.93 5.35
C ASP A 374 -22.99 -3.33 4.50
N ILE A 375 -23.01 -2.96 3.21
CA ILE A 375 -24.04 -3.40 2.25
C ILE A 375 -24.05 -4.94 2.13
N LYS A 376 -22.87 -5.56 2.01
CA LYS A 376 -22.74 -7.02 1.93
C LYS A 376 -23.20 -7.71 3.22
N LYS A 377 -22.92 -7.13 4.39
CA LYS A 377 -23.42 -7.61 5.68
C LYS A 377 -24.95 -7.56 5.75
N ALA A 378 -25.57 -6.51 5.21
CA ALA A 378 -27.03 -6.38 5.12
C ALA A 378 -27.68 -7.41 4.19
N LYS A 379 -26.90 -8.03 3.28
CA LYS A 379 -27.29 -8.99 2.24
C LYS A 379 -28.21 -8.43 1.17
N TYR A 380 -29.28 -7.74 1.54
CA TYR A 380 -30.25 -7.16 0.61
C TYR A 380 -30.14 -5.64 0.60
N PHE A 381 -30.25 -5.07 -0.60
CA PHE A 381 -30.14 -3.63 -0.82
C PHE A 381 -31.10 -3.15 -1.92
N GLY A 382 -31.33 -1.85 -1.97
CA GLY A 382 -31.98 -1.16 -3.07
C GLY A 382 -31.01 -0.23 -3.77
N ILE A 383 -31.21 -0.01 -5.06
CA ILE A 383 -30.39 0.86 -5.90
C ILE A 383 -31.12 2.16 -6.21
N LEU A 384 -30.40 3.27 -6.13
CA LEU A 384 -30.86 4.60 -6.50
C LEU A 384 -29.83 5.18 -7.47
N PHE A 385 -30.25 5.43 -8.71
CA PHE A 385 -29.40 6.05 -9.72
C PHE A 385 -30.08 7.28 -10.30
N ASP A 386 -29.30 8.35 -10.44
CA ASP A 386 -29.77 9.60 -11.04
C ASP A 386 -28.69 10.19 -11.94
N SER A 387 -29.09 10.84 -13.03
CA SER A 387 -28.16 11.45 -13.99
C SER A 387 -28.13 12.96 -13.81
N THR A 388 -26.94 13.54 -13.69
CA THR A 388 -26.74 14.99 -13.66
C THR A 388 -25.59 15.38 -14.58
N PRO A 389 -25.69 16.51 -15.31
CA PRO A 389 -24.54 17.09 -15.96
C PRO A 389 -23.58 17.64 -14.91
N ASP A 390 -22.27 17.46 -15.12
CA ASP A 390 -21.24 18.11 -14.32
C ASP A 390 -20.99 19.56 -14.78
N VAL A 391 -20.07 20.27 -14.10
CA VAL A 391 -19.70 21.67 -14.42
C VAL A 391 -19.09 21.84 -15.82
N SER A 392 -18.70 20.73 -16.47
CA SER A 392 -18.20 20.71 -17.86
C SER A 392 -19.27 20.31 -18.87
N TYR A 393 -20.53 20.18 -18.44
CA TYR A 393 -21.66 19.68 -19.23
C TYR A 393 -21.49 18.22 -19.70
N THR A 394 -20.74 17.42 -18.93
CA THR A 394 -20.63 15.98 -19.16
C THR A 394 -21.62 15.24 -18.27
N ASP A 395 -22.46 14.39 -18.85
CA ASP A 395 -23.44 13.60 -18.09
C ASP A 395 -22.73 12.53 -17.23
N GLN A 396 -23.04 12.52 -15.94
CA GLN A 396 -22.57 11.53 -14.98
C GLN A 396 -23.76 10.91 -14.26
N MET A 397 -23.62 9.64 -13.87
CA MET A 397 -24.61 8.95 -13.06
C MET A 397 -24.14 8.88 -11.60
N CYS A 398 -25.00 9.31 -10.69
CA CYS A 398 -24.86 9.15 -9.26
C CYS A 398 -25.28 7.74 -8.86
N GLU A 399 -24.47 7.06 -8.05
CA GLU A 399 -24.80 5.79 -7.42
C GLU A 399 -25.04 5.95 -5.92
N VAL A 400 -26.25 5.62 -5.47
CA VAL A 400 -26.60 5.55 -4.06
C VAL A 400 -27.22 4.18 -3.77
N ILE A 401 -26.78 3.52 -2.71
CA ILE A 401 -27.31 2.23 -2.28
C ILE A 401 -28.03 2.38 -0.95
N ARG A 402 -29.26 1.88 -0.89
CA ARG A 402 -30.11 1.86 0.31
C ARG A 402 -30.09 0.47 0.92
N TYR A 403 -29.75 0.35 2.20
CA TYR A 403 -29.62 -0.95 2.89
C TYR A 403 -29.95 -0.82 4.37
N VAL A 404 -30.16 -1.97 5.03
CA VAL A 404 -30.42 -2.03 6.48
C VAL A 404 -29.08 -2.21 7.19
N TYR A 405 -28.69 -1.24 7.99
CA TYR A 405 -27.52 -1.30 8.84
C TYR A 405 -27.91 -1.83 10.23
N ILE A 406 -27.22 -2.88 10.66
CA ILE A 406 -27.43 -3.52 11.96
C ILE A 406 -26.10 -3.53 12.72
N GLU A 407 -26.09 -2.80 13.82
CA GLU A 407 -24.99 -2.75 14.79
C GLU A 407 -25.59 -2.97 16.18
N ASP A 408 -25.13 -4.04 16.84
CA ASP A 408 -25.74 -4.60 18.04
C ASP A 408 -27.25 -4.84 17.85
N ASP A 409 -28.10 -4.17 18.64
CA ASP A 409 -29.56 -4.24 18.56
C ASP A 409 -30.18 -3.03 17.82
N ASN A 410 -29.37 -2.12 17.29
CA ASN A 410 -29.86 -0.94 16.57
C ASN A 410 -30.01 -1.25 15.08
N VAL A 411 -31.23 -1.03 14.56
CA VAL A 411 -31.57 -1.20 13.15
C VAL A 411 -31.83 0.17 12.54
N GLU A 412 -31.02 0.54 11.55
CA GLU A 412 -31.13 1.80 10.82
C GLU A 412 -31.21 1.53 9.31
N ILE A 413 -31.95 2.36 8.58
CA ILE A 413 -31.90 2.37 7.12
C ILE A 413 -30.87 3.41 6.69
N LYS A 414 -29.81 2.97 6.00
CA LYS A 414 -28.78 3.85 5.47
C LYS A 414 -28.91 3.98 3.96
N GLU A 415 -28.67 5.19 3.46
CA GLU A 415 -28.46 5.50 2.05
C GLU A 415 -27.02 5.99 1.91
N SER A 416 -26.20 5.25 1.18
CA SER A 416 -24.77 5.56 1.04
C SER A 416 -24.42 5.84 -0.41
N PHE A 417 -23.84 7.01 -0.63
CA PHE A 417 -23.27 7.41 -1.90
C PHE A 417 -21.95 6.68 -2.16
N LEU A 418 -21.84 6.03 -3.32
CA LEU A 418 -20.64 5.28 -3.71
C LEU A 418 -19.79 6.02 -4.75
N GLY A 419 -20.39 6.92 -5.52
CA GLY A 419 -19.65 7.72 -6.48
C GLY A 419 -20.48 8.22 -7.65
N PHE A 420 -19.79 8.95 -8.52
CA PHE A 420 -20.25 9.25 -9.87
C PHE A 420 -19.46 8.43 -10.87
N PHE A 421 -20.11 7.97 -11.93
CA PHE A 421 -19.46 7.33 -13.06
C PHE A 421 -19.96 7.92 -14.39
N PRO A 422 -19.08 8.00 -15.40
CA PRO A 422 -19.42 8.62 -16.67
C PRO A 422 -20.42 7.76 -17.46
N ILE A 423 -21.36 8.44 -18.11
CA ILE A 423 -22.35 7.81 -18.98
C ILE A 423 -21.92 7.95 -20.45
N SER A 424 -21.88 6.85 -21.20
CA SER A 424 -21.51 6.86 -22.64
C SER A 424 -22.70 6.76 -23.60
N GLY A 425 -23.95 6.84 -23.12
CA GLY A 425 -25.16 6.74 -23.93
C GLY A 425 -26.44 7.00 -23.13
N LYS A 426 -27.54 7.37 -23.81
CA LYS A 426 -28.80 7.78 -23.16
C LYS A 426 -29.94 6.79 -23.35
N SER A 427 -29.69 5.64 -24.01
CA SER A 427 -30.73 4.62 -24.17
C SER A 427 -30.89 3.80 -22.90
N ALA A 428 -32.09 3.28 -22.66
CA ALA A 428 -32.34 2.43 -21.51
C ALA A 428 -31.44 1.18 -21.46
N ALA A 429 -31.05 0.64 -22.63
CA ALA A 429 -30.15 -0.51 -22.70
C ALA A 429 -28.74 -0.16 -22.23
N GLU A 430 -28.17 0.95 -22.73
CA GLU A 430 -26.83 1.41 -22.35
C GLU A 430 -26.77 1.79 -20.86
N LEU A 431 -27.80 2.47 -20.34
CA LEU A 431 -27.87 2.83 -18.92
C LEU A 431 -27.97 1.58 -18.04
N THR A 432 -28.76 0.58 -18.46
CA THR A 432 -28.84 -0.70 -17.75
C THR A 432 -27.48 -1.41 -17.72
N GLU A 433 -26.78 -1.48 -18.85
CA GLU A 433 -25.45 -2.10 -18.94
C GLU A 433 -24.45 -1.39 -18.02
N GLN A 434 -24.45 -0.06 -18.00
CA GLN A 434 -23.54 0.71 -17.15
C GLN A 434 -23.86 0.52 -15.66
N ILE A 435 -25.13 0.50 -15.27
CA ILE A 435 -25.55 0.20 -13.89
C ILE A 435 -25.04 -1.19 -13.48
N LEU A 436 -25.26 -2.21 -14.31
CA LEU A 436 -24.82 -3.57 -14.01
C LEU A 436 -23.29 -3.67 -13.90
N LYS A 437 -22.56 -3.01 -14.82
CA LYS A 437 -21.10 -2.97 -14.80
C LYS A 437 -20.57 -2.25 -13.55
N GLN A 438 -21.22 -1.18 -13.14
CA GLN A 438 -20.84 -0.44 -11.93
C GLN A 438 -21.07 -1.29 -10.68
N LEU A 439 -22.24 -1.92 -10.54
CA LEU A 439 -22.53 -2.85 -9.44
C LEU A 439 -21.55 -4.02 -9.38
N ASP A 440 -21.21 -4.61 -10.53
CA ASP A 440 -20.22 -5.70 -10.62
C ASP A 440 -18.82 -5.23 -10.19
N SER A 441 -18.41 -4.02 -10.60
CA SER A 441 -17.13 -3.43 -10.19
C SER A 441 -17.03 -3.20 -8.68
N ASP A 442 -18.17 -3.00 -8.01
CA ASP A 442 -18.28 -2.85 -6.56
C ASP A 442 -18.52 -4.20 -5.84
N GLY A 443 -18.62 -5.28 -6.62
CA GLY A 443 -18.90 -6.63 -6.15
C GLY A 443 -20.27 -6.75 -5.50
N LEU A 444 -21.26 -6.00 -6.00
CA LEU A 444 -22.66 -6.03 -5.57
C LEU A 444 -23.48 -6.85 -6.56
N ASP A 445 -23.98 -8.00 -6.09
CA ASP A 445 -24.79 -8.90 -6.93
C ASP A 445 -26.21 -8.34 -7.14
N ILE A 446 -26.58 -8.07 -8.39
CA ILE A 446 -27.92 -7.62 -8.78
C ILE A 446 -29.03 -8.56 -8.31
N ASN A 447 -28.77 -9.86 -8.14
CA ASN A 447 -29.76 -10.83 -7.65
C ASN A 447 -30.14 -10.61 -6.18
N LEU A 448 -29.32 -9.90 -5.42
CA LEU A 448 -29.59 -9.50 -4.04
C LEU A 448 -30.35 -8.18 -3.93
N CYS A 449 -30.46 -7.43 -5.03
CA CYS A 449 -31.25 -6.21 -5.09
C CYS A 449 -32.75 -6.47 -4.84
N ARG A 450 -33.40 -5.62 -4.05
CA ARG A 450 -34.85 -5.71 -3.71
C ARG A 450 -35.64 -4.46 -4.07
N GLY A 451 -34.95 -3.39 -4.44
CA GLY A 451 -35.60 -2.14 -4.84
C GLY A 451 -34.76 -1.40 -5.85
N GLN A 452 -35.41 -0.68 -6.75
CA GLN A 452 -34.76 0.18 -7.73
C GLN A 452 -35.53 1.50 -7.81
N GLY A 453 -34.83 2.63 -7.74
CA GLY A 453 -35.44 3.96 -7.78
C GLY A 453 -34.71 4.90 -8.74
N TYR A 454 -35.49 5.54 -9.61
CA TYR A 454 -35.02 6.43 -10.67
C TYR A 454 -35.99 7.59 -10.85
N ASP A 455 -35.64 8.55 -11.71
CA ASP A 455 -36.59 9.54 -12.20
C ASP A 455 -37.72 8.91 -13.02
N ASN A 456 -38.77 9.71 -13.30
CA ASN A 456 -39.92 9.24 -14.06
C ASN A 456 -39.74 9.41 -15.58
N ALA A 457 -38.53 9.68 -16.07
CA ALA A 457 -38.30 9.81 -17.50
C ALA A 457 -38.62 8.47 -18.18
N ALA A 458 -39.17 8.53 -19.40
CA ALA A 458 -39.59 7.32 -20.13
C ALA A 458 -38.46 6.29 -20.29
N THR A 459 -37.22 6.76 -20.45
CA THR A 459 -36.01 5.92 -20.53
C THR A 459 -35.73 5.15 -19.22
N MET A 460 -36.04 5.74 -18.07
CA MET A 460 -35.81 5.11 -16.76
C MET A 460 -37.04 4.31 -16.30
N ALA A 461 -38.20 4.97 -16.25
CA ALA A 461 -39.43 4.45 -15.66
C ALA A 461 -40.32 3.65 -16.63
N GLY A 462 -40.00 3.62 -17.93
CA GLY A 462 -40.82 2.97 -18.95
C GLY A 462 -41.09 1.49 -18.67
N ILE A 463 -42.36 1.09 -18.70
CA ILE A 463 -42.83 -0.26 -18.28
C ILE A 463 -42.39 -1.37 -19.25
N HIS A 464 -42.19 -1.06 -20.53
CA HIS A 464 -41.84 -2.05 -21.57
C HIS A 464 -40.38 -2.02 -22.01
N GLY A 465 -39.71 -0.88 -21.87
CA GLY A 465 -38.37 -0.69 -22.43
C GLY A 465 -37.48 0.25 -21.64
N GLY A 466 -37.96 0.75 -20.49
CA GLY A 466 -37.15 1.57 -19.59
C GLY A 466 -36.17 0.71 -18.78
N VAL A 467 -35.22 1.38 -18.12
CA VAL A 467 -34.26 0.73 -17.21
C VAL A 467 -35.00 -0.13 -16.17
N GLN A 468 -36.13 0.36 -15.63
CA GLN A 468 -36.87 -0.38 -14.61
C GLN A 468 -37.39 -1.73 -15.08
N ALA A 469 -37.90 -1.78 -16.32
CA ALA A 469 -38.36 -3.02 -16.93
C ALA A 469 -37.19 -3.99 -17.13
N LYS A 470 -36.07 -3.51 -17.68
CA LYS A 470 -34.88 -4.31 -17.97
C LYS A 470 -34.22 -4.89 -16.70
N ILE A 471 -34.08 -4.10 -15.65
CA ILE A 471 -33.56 -4.59 -14.36
C ILE A 471 -34.53 -5.61 -13.75
N LYS A 472 -35.85 -5.42 -13.91
CA LYS A 472 -36.86 -6.36 -13.42
C LYS A 472 -36.89 -7.67 -14.20
N GLU A 473 -36.54 -7.67 -15.49
CA GLU A 473 -36.32 -8.89 -16.28
C GLU A 473 -35.16 -9.71 -15.72
N ILE A 474 -34.08 -9.05 -15.28
CA ILE A 474 -32.90 -9.70 -14.69
C ILE A 474 -33.20 -10.19 -13.27
N ASN A 475 -33.80 -9.35 -12.44
CA ASN A 475 -34.19 -9.68 -11.08
C ASN A 475 -35.63 -9.23 -10.81
N PRO A 476 -36.61 -10.16 -10.89
CA PRO A 476 -38.02 -9.86 -10.64
C PRO A 476 -38.33 -9.31 -9.24
N LYS A 477 -37.42 -9.48 -8.27
CA LYS A 477 -37.56 -9.01 -6.89
C LYS A 477 -37.10 -7.56 -6.71
N ALA A 478 -36.41 -6.94 -7.68
CA ALA A 478 -36.03 -5.54 -7.63
C ALA A 478 -37.25 -4.65 -7.97
N LEU A 479 -38.02 -4.28 -6.96
CA LEU A 479 -39.26 -3.52 -7.17
C LEU A 479 -38.95 -2.06 -7.51
N PHE A 480 -39.60 -1.54 -8.55
CA PHE A 480 -39.45 -0.15 -8.96
C PHE A 480 -40.26 0.80 -8.07
N VAL A 481 -39.58 1.85 -7.60
CA VAL A 481 -40.19 2.97 -6.86
C VAL A 481 -39.92 4.26 -7.65
N PRO A 482 -40.96 4.93 -8.16
CA PRO A 482 -40.80 6.18 -8.89
C PRO A 482 -40.36 7.31 -7.97
N CYS A 483 -39.61 8.28 -8.51
CA CYS A 483 -39.21 9.46 -7.76
C CYS A 483 -40.43 10.30 -7.35
N ALA A 484 -40.66 10.45 -6.04
CA ALA A 484 -41.75 11.25 -5.50
C ALA A 484 -41.59 12.73 -5.84
N ASN A 485 -40.37 13.27 -5.79
CA ASN A 485 -40.10 14.67 -6.12
C ASN A 485 -40.41 14.96 -7.59
N HIS A 486 -40.01 14.07 -8.49
CA HIS A 486 -40.32 14.19 -9.91
C HIS A 486 -41.84 14.07 -10.16
N SER A 487 -42.50 13.13 -9.48
CA SER A 487 -43.97 12.98 -9.53
C SER A 487 -44.68 14.27 -9.09
N LEU A 488 -44.25 14.88 -7.98
CA LEU A 488 -44.81 16.12 -7.47
C LEU A 488 -44.58 17.29 -8.43
N ASN A 489 -43.38 17.39 -9.01
CA ASN A 489 -43.07 18.40 -10.01
C ASN A 489 -43.97 18.26 -11.25
N LEU A 490 -44.16 17.02 -11.75
CA LEU A 490 -45.08 16.74 -12.85
C LEU A 490 -46.52 17.14 -12.51
N CYS A 491 -47.00 16.84 -11.30
CA CYS A 491 -48.33 17.29 -10.85
C CYS A 491 -48.46 18.82 -10.95
N GLY A 492 -47.44 19.57 -10.53
CA GLY A 492 -47.39 21.03 -10.67
C GLY A 492 -47.45 21.48 -12.13
N VAL A 493 -46.55 20.96 -12.96
CA VAL A 493 -46.47 21.30 -14.39
C VAL A 493 -47.79 21.01 -15.11
N HIS A 494 -48.39 19.84 -14.89
CA HIS A 494 -49.66 19.46 -15.51
C HIS A 494 -50.84 20.28 -14.98
N SER A 495 -50.85 20.61 -13.68
CA SER A 495 -51.90 21.47 -13.09
C SER A 495 -51.87 22.87 -13.69
N PHE A 496 -50.69 23.51 -13.78
CA PHE A 496 -50.57 24.83 -14.40
C PHE A 496 -50.84 24.78 -15.91
N GLY A 497 -50.38 23.73 -16.59
CA GLY A 497 -50.62 23.51 -18.02
C GLY A 497 -52.11 23.34 -18.38
N SER A 498 -52.95 22.95 -17.42
CA SER A 498 -54.40 22.80 -17.62
C SER A 498 -55.17 24.12 -17.61
N VAL A 499 -54.56 25.22 -17.16
CA VAL A 499 -55.23 26.52 -16.99
C VAL A 499 -54.60 27.54 -17.94
N SER A 500 -55.38 28.02 -18.92
CA SER A 500 -54.88 28.89 -20.00
C SER A 500 -54.27 30.22 -19.51
N SER A 501 -54.76 30.79 -18.41
CA SER A 501 -54.20 32.02 -17.84
C SER A 501 -52.77 31.81 -17.33
N TYR A 502 -52.51 30.69 -16.64
CA TYR A 502 -51.16 30.35 -16.17
C TYR A 502 -50.23 30.01 -17.33
N VAL A 503 -50.71 29.26 -18.33
CA VAL A 503 -49.94 28.99 -19.55
C VAL A 503 -49.52 30.29 -20.24
N THR A 504 -50.44 31.26 -20.35
CA THR A 504 -50.15 32.56 -20.96
C THR A 504 -49.14 33.36 -20.14
N PHE A 505 -49.30 33.38 -18.81
CA PHE A 505 -48.39 34.06 -17.89
C PHE A 505 -46.96 33.49 -17.95
N PHE A 506 -46.80 32.18 -17.79
CA PHE A 506 -45.49 31.54 -17.84
C PHE A 506 -44.88 31.60 -19.23
N GLY A 507 -45.68 31.47 -20.30
CA GLY A 507 -45.20 31.64 -21.67
C GLY A 507 -44.71 33.06 -21.97
N ALA A 508 -45.32 34.09 -21.35
CA ALA A 508 -44.82 35.46 -21.45
C ALA A 508 -43.48 35.63 -20.71
N LEU A 509 -43.36 35.09 -19.49
CA LEU A 509 -42.10 35.10 -18.73
C LEU A 509 -40.98 34.36 -19.47
N GLU A 510 -41.27 33.19 -20.03
CA GLU A 510 -40.31 32.39 -20.80
C GLU A 510 -39.84 33.13 -22.05
N LYS A 511 -40.73 33.86 -22.73
CA LYS A 511 -40.35 34.73 -23.87
C LYS A 511 -39.45 35.87 -23.45
N VAL A 512 -39.72 36.51 -22.30
CA VAL A 512 -38.84 37.55 -21.75
C VAL A 512 -37.47 36.94 -21.47
N TYR A 513 -37.42 35.84 -20.71
CA TYR A 513 -36.16 35.13 -20.43
C TYR A 513 -35.40 34.78 -21.71
N SER A 514 -36.08 34.19 -22.70
CA SER A 514 -35.48 33.78 -23.98
C SER A 514 -34.98 34.97 -24.80
N PHE A 515 -35.68 36.11 -24.74
CA PHE A 515 -35.21 37.34 -25.36
C PHE A 515 -33.89 37.78 -24.74
N PHE A 516 -33.77 37.78 -23.41
CA PHE A 516 -32.54 38.17 -22.73
C PHE A 516 -31.41 37.13 -22.87
N SER A 517 -31.69 35.82 -22.76
CA SER A 517 -30.68 34.75 -22.74
C SER A 517 -29.90 34.59 -24.05
N VAL A 518 -30.47 35.03 -25.18
CA VAL A 518 -29.84 34.92 -26.51
C VAL A 518 -28.76 35.99 -26.76
N SER A 519 -28.65 37.02 -25.93
CA SER A 519 -27.63 38.09 -26.09
C SER A 519 -26.96 38.42 -24.78
N THR A 520 -25.63 38.33 -24.74
CA THR A 520 -24.83 38.72 -23.58
C THR A 520 -25.04 40.17 -23.18
N HIS A 521 -25.18 41.08 -24.16
CA HIS A 521 -25.44 42.50 -23.90
C HIS A 521 -26.82 42.73 -23.27
N ARG A 522 -27.84 41.98 -23.70
CA ARG A 522 -29.16 42.06 -23.05
C ARG A 522 -29.10 41.46 -21.64
N TRP A 523 -28.43 40.32 -21.49
CA TRP A 523 -28.27 39.65 -20.20
C TRP A 523 -27.60 40.54 -19.15
N GLU A 524 -26.64 41.39 -19.54
CA GLU A 524 -26.00 42.36 -18.65
C GLU A 524 -26.93 43.50 -18.17
N MET A 525 -28.09 43.71 -18.80
CA MET A 525 -29.08 44.72 -18.39
C MET A 525 -30.11 44.21 -17.37
N LEU A 526 -30.13 42.90 -17.10
CA LEU A 526 -30.93 42.26 -16.04
C LEU A 526 -30.16 42.28 -14.71
#